data_AF-A0A2W2EEC5-F1
#
_entry.id   AF-A0A2W2EEC5-F1
#
_cell.length_a   1.000
_cell.length_b   1.000
_cell.length_c   1.000
_cell.angle_alpha   90.00
_cell.angle_beta   90.00
_cell.angle_gamma   90.00
#
_symmetry.space_group_name_H-M   'P 1'
#
loop_
_entity.id
_entity.type
_entity.pdbx_description
1 polymer ?
#
loop_
_entity_poly.entity_id
_entity_poly.type
_entity_poly.pdbx_seq_one_letter_code
_entity_poly.pdbx_strand_id
1 'polypeptide(L)'
;MATPLTPYDAVLHAARDVTKLDSALDAEMLGAALLGSVYEVAETDRDTAVRDFVAGFLAATSRRRTAAATTVRAVFAALVPDATGAERVRPGAAAPAWSGQLGKVHLTGTWAYGDVYGDQTSYLATFAYDDVSGGPEHALVALVDHNIGITKDVFVGGPASRILEQVRQLCAADELTWFREENPTRMRDEVTRHLAVTDRLGQLPGTSSLATDRALVGARLAVLPAATTPPPRLPDDPLPDAERAAEIRRFLAAPEAARAGLDAVDGAELASLHFCLGLLLDHAATFPDADPLRWSPTVAGLFLLDWVHRRAVLDMDDAAMLPRVLRAWTGYAARRRGLPASAGTGTDAAIEEMVPEFVRLYATGERRSPATAAVAQLMADGVDPDDPAALDAWIDANRHRLADDG
;
A
#
# COMPACT_ATOMS: atom_id res chain seq x y z
N MET A 1 -16.60 29.97 33.59
CA MET A 1 -16.70 29.44 32.23
C MET A 1 -15.34 28.87 31.88
N ALA A 2 -15.24 27.55 31.63
CA ALA A 2 -13.97 26.96 31.21
C ALA A 2 -13.56 27.58 29.87
N THR A 3 -12.34 28.11 29.79
CA THR A 3 -11.73 28.60 28.56
C THR A 3 -11.80 27.50 27.50
N PRO A 4 -12.14 27.78 26.23
CA PRO A 4 -12.08 26.76 25.19
C PRO A 4 -10.66 26.19 25.18
N LEU A 5 -10.56 24.88 25.44
CA LEU A 5 -9.29 24.16 25.42
C LEU A 5 -8.80 24.19 23.98
N THR A 6 -7.69 24.88 23.74
CA THR A 6 -7.01 24.76 22.45
C THR A 6 -6.54 23.31 22.28
N PRO A 7 -6.31 22.83 21.04
CA PRO A 7 -5.69 21.51 20.82
C PRO A 7 -4.37 21.35 21.60
N TYR A 8 -3.62 22.45 21.77
CA TYR A 8 -2.39 22.46 22.57
C TYR A 8 -2.64 22.29 24.08
N ASP A 9 -3.74 22.83 24.62
CA ASP A 9 -4.12 22.61 26.01
C ASP A 9 -4.55 21.16 26.26
N ALA A 10 -5.24 20.54 25.29
CA ALA A 10 -5.59 19.13 25.34
C ALA A 10 -4.33 18.25 25.38
N VAL A 11 -3.34 18.51 24.51
CA VAL A 11 -2.04 17.82 24.52
C VAL A 11 -1.33 17.98 25.86
N LEU A 12 -1.25 19.21 26.40
CA LEU A 12 -0.60 19.45 27.70
C LEU A 12 -1.33 18.75 28.85
N HIS A 13 -2.65 18.66 28.78
CA HIS A 13 -3.45 17.95 29.78
C HIS A 13 -3.25 16.43 29.71
N ALA A 14 -3.16 15.87 28.50
CA ALA A 14 -2.90 14.45 28.27
C ALA A 14 -1.46 14.07 28.66
N ALA A 15 -0.48 14.93 28.37
CA ALA A 15 0.93 14.74 28.72
C ALA A 15 1.30 15.18 30.14
N ARG A 16 0.34 15.45 31.03
CA ARG A 16 0.61 15.98 32.39
C ARG A 16 1.52 15.09 33.24
N ASP A 17 1.47 13.78 32.99
CA ASP A 17 2.21 12.76 33.72
C ASP A 17 3.46 12.27 32.96
N VAL A 18 3.83 12.93 31.84
CA VAL A 18 4.99 12.54 31.02
C VAL A 18 6.29 12.43 31.84
N THR A 19 6.46 13.26 32.88
CA THR A 19 7.66 13.22 33.73
C THR A 19 7.74 12.01 34.65
N LYS A 20 6.66 11.23 34.77
CA LYS A 20 6.58 10.02 35.59
C LYS A 20 6.87 8.75 34.81
N LEU A 21 7.10 8.86 33.49
CA LEU A 21 7.47 7.73 32.66
C LEU A 21 8.87 7.23 33.02
N ASP A 22 9.08 5.93 32.84
CA ASP A 22 10.29 5.25 33.27
C ASP A 22 11.42 5.34 32.23
N SER A 23 11.07 5.51 30.96
CA SER A 23 12.03 5.49 29.85
C SER A 23 11.75 6.52 28.75
N ALA A 24 12.76 6.75 27.90
CA ALA A 24 12.63 7.59 26.71
C ALA A 24 11.69 6.96 25.68
N LEU A 25 11.72 5.63 25.53
CA LEU A 25 10.81 4.90 24.65
C LEU A 25 9.35 5.12 25.03
N ASP A 26 9.00 5.01 26.32
CA ASP A 26 7.62 5.24 26.78
C ASP A 26 7.16 6.67 26.48
N ALA A 27 8.07 7.64 26.64
CA ALA A 27 7.79 9.04 26.34
C ALA A 27 7.61 9.28 24.83
N GLU A 28 8.41 8.64 23.99
CA GLU A 28 8.28 8.67 22.54
C GLU A 28 6.98 8.01 22.07
N MET A 29 6.59 6.87 22.63
CA MET A 29 5.32 6.20 22.34
C MET A 29 4.12 7.05 22.76
N LEU A 30 4.16 7.66 23.94
CA LEU A 30 3.14 8.63 24.36
C LEU A 30 3.07 9.82 23.38
N GLY A 31 4.23 10.36 23.00
CA GLY A 31 4.30 11.48 22.07
C GLY A 31 3.72 11.14 20.70
N ALA A 32 4.05 9.95 20.18
CA ALA A 32 3.54 9.46 18.91
C ALA A 32 2.02 9.28 18.95
N ALA A 33 1.49 8.67 20.02
CA ALA A 33 0.05 8.51 20.19
C ALA A 33 -0.70 9.85 20.22
N LEU A 34 -0.14 10.89 20.85
CA LEU A 34 -0.72 12.23 20.85
C LEU A 34 -0.71 12.89 19.46
N LEU A 35 0.37 12.70 18.70
CA LEU A 35 0.46 13.18 17.32
C LEU A 35 -0.41 12.35 16.36
N GLY A 36 -0.71 11.10 16.71
CA GLY A 36 -1.57 10.22 15.93
C GLY A 36 -2.98 10.75 15.76
N SER A 37 -3.55 11.42 16.77
CA SER A 37 -4.86 12.08 16.61
C SER A 37 -4.82 13.22 15.59
N VAL A 38 -3.70 13.96 15.49
CA VAL A 38 -3.53 15.01 14.47
C VAL A 38 -3.42 14.38 13.09
N TYR A 39 -2.65 13.30 12.98
CA TYR A 39 -2.48 12.53 11.74
C TYR A 39 -3.82 11.95 11.26
N GLU A 40 -4.62 11.37 12.15
CA GLU A 40 -5.89 10.73 11.83
C GLU A 40 -6.95 11.71 11.32
N VAL A 41 -7.06 12.89 11.95
CA VAL A 41 -8.06 13.92 11.58
C VAL A 41 -7.66 14.72 10.34
N ALA A 42 -6.38 14.78 9.98
CA ALA A 42 -5.94 15.46 8.76
C ALA A 42 -6.51 14.78 7.51
N GLU A 43 -7.12 15.56 6.61
CA GLU A 43 -7.79 15.04 5.40
C GLU A 43 -6.78 14.57 4.34
N THR A 44 -5.73 15.36 4.11
CA THR A 44 -4.63 15.07 3.17
C THR A 44 -3.32 15.67 3.69
N ASP A 45 -2.19 15.28 3.08
CA ASP A 45 -0.84 15.74 3.43
C ASP A 45 -0.55 15.67 4.94
N ARG A 46 -0.87 14.51 5.52
CA ARG A 46 -0.89 14.29 6.97
C ARG A 46 0.46 14.53 7.64
N ASP A 47 1.55 14.22 6.94
CA ASP A 47 2.91 14.47 7.41
C ASP A 47 3.17 15.98 7.61
N THR A 48 2.76 16.81 6.64
CA THR A 48 2.83 18.27 6.77
C THR A 48 1.92 18.77 7.89
N ALA A 49 0.70 18.25 8.00
CA ALA A 49 -0.23 18.64 9.07
C ALA A 49 0.35 18.38 10.48
N VAL A 50 1.02 17.24 10.68
CA VAL A 50 1.72 16.92 11.93
C VAL A 50 2.91 17.87 12.15
N ARG A 51 3.71 18.14 11.12
CA ARG A 51 4.84 19.09 11.21
C ARG A 51 4.38 20.50 11.59
N ASP A 52 3.32 21.00 10.98
CA ASP A 52 2.75 22.31 11.27
C ASP A 52 2.15 22.38 12.68
N PHE A 53 1.46 21.32 13.10
CA PHE A 53 0.96 21.21 14.46
C PHE A 53 2.09 21.27 15.49
N VAL A 54 3.18 20.52 15.29
CA VAL A 54 4.34 20.55 16.19
C VAL A 54 4.98 21.93 16.20
N ALA A 55 5.19 22.57 15.04
CA ALA A 55 5.74 23.92 14.97
C ALA A 55 4.87 24.93 15.75
N GLY A 56 3.56 24.89 15.56
CA GLY A 56 2.60 25.73 16.29
C GLY A 56 2.59 25.45 17.79
N PHE A 57 2.62 24.17 18.19
CA PHE A 57 2.68 23.75 19.57
C PHE A 57 3.95 24.26 20.27
N LEU A 58 5.12 24.09 19.65
CA LEU A 58 6.40 24.54 20.19
C LEU A 58 6.43 26.06 20.40
N ALA A 59 5.88 26.83 19.44
CA ALA A 59 5.79 28.28 19.54
C ALA A 59 4.81 28.73 20.64
N ALA A 60 3.59 28.20 20.64
CA ALA A 60 2.52 28.58 21.55
C ALA A 60 2.83 28.22 23.02
N THR A 61 3.56 27.12 23.25
CA THR A 61 3.90 26.64 24.59
C THR A 61 5.27 27.09 25.10
N SER A 62 6.01 27.88 24.32
CA SER A 62 7.38 28.34 24.63
C SER A 62 7.53 29.04 26.00
N ARG A 63 6.48 29.76 26.44
CA ARG A 63 6.44 30.47 27.73
C ARG A 63 5.96 29.60 28.90
N ARG A 64 5.40 28.41 28.64
CA ARG A 64 4.97 27.48 29.71
C ARG A 64 6.19 26.73 30.25
N ARG A 65 6.48 26.96 31.53
CA ARG A 65 7.68 26.44 32.22
C ARG A 65 7.43 25.25 33.13
N THR A 66 6.24 24.65 33.09
CA THR A 66 5.97 23.43 33.85
C THR A 66 6.83 22.28 33.33
N ALA A 67 7.25 21.38 34.23
CA ALA A 67 8.11 20.25 33.87
C ALA A 67 7.49 19.41 32.72
N ALA A 68 6.19 19.10 32.83
CA ALA A 68 5.44 18.40 31.79
C ALA A 68 5.46 19.14 30.43
N ALA A 69 5.22 20.45 30.41
CA ALA A 69 5.23 21.23 29.16
C ALA A 69 6.62 21.26 28.50
N THR A 70 7.68 21.43 29.30
CA THR A 70 9.05 21.40 28.76
C THR A 70 9.46 20.01 28.28
N THR A 71 8.98 18.96 28.95
CA THR A 71 9.29 17.55 28.62
C THR A 71 8.58 17.12 27.34
N VAL A 72 7.27 17.36 27.20
CA VAL A 72 6.52 16.99 25.99
C VAL A 72 7.02 17.76 24.76
N ARG A 73 7.48 19.00 24.90
CA ARG A 73 8.15 19.73 23.81
C ARG A 73 9.43 19.03 23.35
N ALA A 74 10.22 18.48 24.27
CA ALA A 74 11.43 17.72 23.93
C ALA A 74 11.07 16.41 23.20
N VAL A 75 10.02 15.71 23.65
CA VAL A 75 9.49 14.52 22.98
C VAL A 75 9.05 14.84 21.55
N PHE A 76 8.22 15.88 21.35
CA PHE A 76 7.74 16.25 20.01
C PHE A 76 8.88 16.71 19.09
N ALA A 77 9.86 17.45 19.61
CA ALA A 77 11.03 17.86 18.83
C ALA A 77 11.91 16.67 18.42
N ALA A 78 11.95 15.60 19.22
CA ALA A 78 12.68 14.38 18.87
C ALA A 78 11.93 13.53 17.84
N LEU A 79 10.60 13.44 17.94
CA LEU A 79 9.75 12.71 17.00
C LEU A 79 9.64 13.40 15.63
N VAL A 80 9.64 14.74 15.62
CA VAL A 80 9.45 15.56 14.41
C VAL A 80 10.57 16.61 14.34
N PRO A 81 11.81 16.20 14.06
CA PRO A 81 12.98 17.09 14.10
C PRO A 81 12.95 18.19 13.02
N ASP A 82 12.22 17.97 11.94
CA ASP A 82 12.08 18.92 10.83
C ASP A 82 11.01 20.00 11.08
N ALA A 83 10.26 19.92 12.19
CA ALA A 83 9.31 20.95 12.56
C ALA A 83 10.03 22.25 12.98
N THR A 84 9.51 23.39 12.53
CA THR A 84 10.11 24.69 12.84
C THR A 84 10.19 24.92 14.36
N GLY A 85 11.41 25.12 14.87
CA GLY A 85 11.66 25.38 16.28
C GLY A 85 12.03 24.14 17.10
N ALA A 86 11.99 22.94 16.53
CA ALA A 86 12.45 21.70 17.17
C ALA A 86 13.93 21.81 17.56
N GLU A 87 14.76 22.39 16.68
CA GLU A 87 16.20 22.61 16.87
C GLU A 87 16.53 23.57 18.03
N ARG A 88 15.56 24.39 18.44
CA ARG A 88 15.67 25.34 19.56
C ARG A 88 15.20 24.77 20.88
N VAL A 89 14.59 23.58 20.90
CA VAL A 89 14.17 22.94 22.15
C VAL A 89 15.41 22.51 22.93
N ARG A 90 15.38 22.78 24.24
CA ARG A 90 16.44 22.42 25.19
C ARG A 90 15.79 21.67 26.35
N PRO A 91 16.48 20.67 26.94
CA PRO A 91 16.01 20.02 28.15
C PRO A 91 15.72 21.06 29.25
N GLY A 92 14.63 20.85 29.98
CA GLY A 92 14.31 21.66 31.16
C GLY A 92 15.23 21.36 32.33
N ALA A 93 15.33 22.28 33.29
CA ALA A 93 16.14 22.07 34.50
C ALA A 93 15.66 20.89 35.37
N ALA A 94 14.37 20.56 35.29
CA ALA A 94 13.74 19.42 35.96
C ALA A 94 13.40 18.28 34.97
N ALA A 95 14.18 18.16 33.89
CA ALA A 95 13.99 17.10 32.90
C ALA A 95 14.26 15.72 33.53
N PRO A 96 13.42 14.70 33.29
CA PRO A 96 13.69 13.32 33.67
C PRO A 96 15.04 12.82 33.13
N ALA A 97 15.67 11.85 33.80
CA ALA A 97 16.97 11.32 33.39
C ALA A 97 16.97 10.78 31.94
N TRP A 98 15.88 10.13 31.55
CA TRP A 98 15.69 9.59 30.20
C TRP A 98 15.58 10.65 29.10
N SER A 99 15.34 11.92 29.43
CA SER A 99 15.15 12.99 28.43
C SER A 99 16.36 13.14 27.50
N GLY A 100 17.55 12.85 28.03
CA GLY A 100 18.80 12.89 27.28
C GLY A 100 18.95 11.75 26.28
N GLN A 101 18.08 10.73 26.32
CA GLN A 101 18.10 9.56 25.47
C GLN A 101 17.09 9.62 24.32
N LEU A 102 16.20 10.61 24.29
CA LEU A 102 15.22 10.77 23.21
C LEU A 102 15.88 10.72 21.83
N GLY A 103 15.40 9.81 20.97
CA GLY A 103 15.88 9.56 19.62
C GLY A 103 17.27 8.92 19.51
N LYS A 104 17.98 8.67 20.62
CA LYS A 104 19.34 8.12 20.63
C LYS A 104 19.36 6.59 20.58
N VAL A 105 18.60 6.04 19.65
CA VAL A 105 18.58 4.59 19.39
C VAL A 105 19.60 4.24 18.33
N HIS A 106 20.13 3.02 18.39
CA HIS A 106 20.89 2.42 17.31
C HIS A 106 20.16 1.19 16.75
N LEU A 107 20.39 0.92 15.47
CA LEU A 107 19.85 -0.24 14.77
C LEU A 107 20.56 -1.51 15.23
N THR A 108 19.81 -2.55 15.58
CA THR A 108 20.35 -3.88 15.94
C THR A 108 20.11 -4.94 14.87
N GLY A 109 19.13 -4.75 13.98
CA GLY A 109 18.95 -5.62 12.82
C GLY A 109 17.74 -5.24 11.96
N THR A 110 17.71 -5.78 10.73
CA THR A 110 16.64 -5.54 9.73
C THR A 110 16.27 -6.83 9.00
N TRP A 111 14.98 -7.04 8.82
CA TRP A 111 14.39 -8.19 8.16
C TRP A 111 13.22 -7.77 7.29
N ALA A 112 12.89 -8.61 6.32
CA ALA A 112 11.66 -8.51 5.53
C ALA A 112 11.01 -9.89 5.44
N TYR A 113 9.69 -9.87 5.41
CA TYR A 113 8.87 -11.04 5.18
C TYR A 113 7.62 -10.68 4.41
N GLY A 114 7.01 -11.64 3.73
CA GLY A 114 5.83 -11.39 2.90
C GLY A 114 5.28 -12.67 2.33
N ASP A 115 4.23 -12.55 1.53
CA ASP A 115 3.71 -13.69 0.78
C ASP A 115 4.54 -13.98 -0.48
N VAL A 116 4.48 -15.21 -0.95
CA VAL A 116 5.19 -15.66 -2.15
C VAL A 116 4.64 -15.04 -3.44
N TYR A 117 3.40 -14.54 -3.44
CA TYR A 117 2.83 -13.87 -4.60
C TYR A 117 3.44 -12.47 -4.79
N GLY A 118 3.92 -11.84 -3.72
CA GLY A 118 4.41 -10.47 -3.73
C GLY A 118 3.26 -9.45 -3.65
N ASP A 119 2.16 -9.81 -3.00
CA ASP A 119 1.08 -8.86 -2.71
C ASP A 119 1.47 -7.90 -1.60
N GLN A 120 2.14 -8.41 -0.58
CA GLN A 120 2.50 -7.67 0.62
C GLN A 120 3.94 -7.94 1.05
N THR A 121 4.54 -6.94 1.68
CA THR A 121 5.84 -7.06 2.33
C THR A 121 5.84 -6.31 3.64
N SER A 122 6.11 -7.02 4.72
CA SER A 122 6.39 -6.45 6.03
C SER A 122 7.88 -6.26 6.21
N TYR A 123 8.27 -5.04 6.54
CA TYR A 123 9.63 -4.68 6.94
C TYR A 123 9.73 -4.59 8.45
N LEU A 124 10.76 -5.20 9.03
CA LEU A 124 10.99 -5.22 10.47
C LEU A 124 12.39 -4.70 10.78
N ALA A 125 12.50 -3.72 11.68
CA ALA A 125 13.77 -3.23 12.20
C ALA A 125 13.75 -3.26 13.73
N THR A 126 14.84 -3.73 14.34
CA THR A 126 14.99 -3.73 15.80
C THR A 126 15.99 -2.67 16.25
N PHE A 127 15.74 -2.09 17.41
CA PHE A 127 16.52 -0.98 17.93
C PHE A 127 16.79 -1.19 19.42
N ALA A 128 17.91 -0.62 19.87
CA ALA A 128 18.27 -0.55 21.28
C ALA A 128 18.74 0.86 21.63
N TYR A 129 18.62 1.19 22.92
CA TYR A 129 19.30 2.34 23.51
C TYR A 129 20.59 1.86 24.19
N ASP A 130 21.63 2.68 24.13
CA ASP A 130 22.89 2.39 24.83
C ASP A 130 22.75 2.55 26.36
N ASP A 131 21.83 3.41 26.79
CA ASP A 131 21.55 3.71 28.19
C ASP A 131 20.23 3.06 28.62
N VAL A 132 20.22 2.46 29.81
CA VAL A 132 19.03 1.78 30.38
C VAL A 132 17.83 2.71 30.55
N SER A 133 18.07 4.02 30.78
CA SER A 133 17.00 5.03 30.84
C SER A 133 16.37 5.30 29.48
N GLY A 134 16.98 4.86 28.39
CA GLY A 134 16.38 4.91 27.05
C GLY A 134 15.18 3.98 26.91
N GLY A 135 15.25 2.79 27.52
CA GLY A 135 14.18 1.79 27.51
C GLY A 135 14.63 0.43 26.96
N PRO A 136 13.74 -0.57 26.98
CA PRO A 136 14.03 -1.90 26.44
C PRO A 136 14.17 -1.89 24.92
N GLU A 137 14.74 -2.97 24.37
CA GLU A 137 14.76 -3.17 22.92
C GLU A 137 13.34 -3.27 22.34
N HIS A 138 13.13 -2.60 21.21
CA HIS A 138 11.86 -2.55 20.50
C HIS A 138 12.05 -2.81 19.01
N ALA A 139 10.97 -3.24 18.37
CA ALA A 139 10.87 -3.42 16.93
C ALA A 139 9.93 -2.39 16.33
N LEU A 140 10.26 -1.94 15.14
CA LEU A 140 9.37 -1.29 14.18
C LEU A 140 8.95 -2.33 13.16
N VAL A 141 7.66 -2.39 12.85
CA VAL A 141 7.14 -3.18 11.74
C VAL A 141 6.32 -2.27 10.84
N ALA A 142 6.52 -2.38 9.53
CA ALA A 142 5.75 -1.66 8.52
C ALA A 142 5.27 -2.62 7.43
N LEU A 143 3.96 -2.73 7.24
CA LEU A 143 3.31 -3.56 6.23
C LEU A 143 3.04 -2.74 4.98
N VAL A 144 3.69 -3.07 3.88
CA VAL A 144 3.47 -2.50 2.55
C VAL A 144 2.54 -3.42 1.76
N ASP A 145 1.52 -2.84 1.13
CA ASP A 145 0.61 -3.51 0.20
C ASP A 145 0.88 -3.03 -1.22
N HIS A 146 1.47 -3.91 -2.03
CA HIS A 146 1.91 -3.61 -3.40
C HIS A 146 0.77 -3.57 -4.40
N ASN A 147 -0.41 -4.10 -4.05
CA ASN A 147 -1.59 -4.04 -4.91
C ASN A 147 -2.19 -2.63 -4.98
N ILE A 148 -1.99 -1.84 -3.92
CA ILE A 148 -2.50 -0.47 -3.83
C ILE A 148 -1.38 0.56 -3.62
N GLY A 149 -0.14 0.13 -3.46
CA GLY A 149 1.03 1.00 -3.40
C GLY A 149 1.12 1.84 -2.13
N ILE A 150 0.70 1.31 -0.98
CA ILE A 150 0.70 2.04 0.30
C ILE A 150 1.32 1.23 1.44
N THR A 151 1.73 1.93 2.49
CA THR A 151 2.01 1.30 3.78
C THR A 151 0.68 1.19 4.52
N LYS A 152 0.15 -0.03 4.59
CA LYS A 152 -1.18 -0.34 5.12
C LYS A 152 -1.25 -0.23 6.63
N ASP A 153 -0.17 -0.61 7.30
CA ASP A 153 -0.08 -0.56 8.76
C ASP A 153 1.37 -0.38 9.20
N VAL A 154 1.56 0.25 10.36
CA VAL A 154 2.85 0.30 11.04
C VAL A 154 2.63 0.17 12.54
N PHE A 155 3.60 -0.40 13.24
CA PHE A 155 3.63 -0.34 14.70
C PHE A 155 5.04 -0.32 15.26
N VAL A 156 5.18 0.18 16.48
CA VAL A 156 6.42 0.10 17.26
C VAL A 156 6.12 -0.52 18.63
N GLY A 157 6.84 -1.59 18.97
CA GLY A 157 6.59 -2.31 20.21
C GLY A 157 7.72 -3.25 20.60
N GLY A 158 7.63 -3.86 21.78
CA GLY A 158 8.64 -4.78 22.29
C GLY A 158 8.06 -5.88 23.17
N PRO A 159 8.89 -6.84 23.62
CA PRO A 159 10.33 -6.93 23.33
C PRO A 159 10.63 -7.31 21.87
N ALA A 160 11.65 -6.70 21.28
CA ALA A 160 12.08 -6.94 19.90
C ALA A 160 12.29 -8.43 19.57
N SER A 161 12.99 -9.15 20.45
CA SER A 161 13.29 -10.57 20.29
C SER A 161 12.04 -11.44 20.18
N ARG A 162 11.00 -11.15 20.97
CA ARG A 162 9.74 -11.87 20.94
C ARG A 162 8.99 -11.66 19.63
N ILE A 163 8.95 -10.43 19.13
CA ILE A 163 8.31 -10.10 17.85
C ILE A 163 9.05 -10.83 16.72
N LEU A 164 10.37 -10.77 16.70
CA LEU A 164 11.19 -11.44 15.69
C LEU A 164 11.02 -12.97 15.72
N GLU A 165 11.00 -13.58 16.90
CA GLU A 165 10.76 -15.02 17.06
C GLU A 165 9.37 -15.41 16.55
N GLN A 166 8.34 -14.64 16.90
CA GLN A 166 6.98 -14.88 16.44
C GLN A 166 6.88 -14.79 14.91
N VAL A 167 7.48 -13.78 14.29
CA VAL A 167 7.53 -13.64 12.83
C VAL A 167 8.24 -14.82 12.19
N ARG A 168 9.38 -15.27 12.73
CA ARG A 168 10.09 -16.45 12.22
C ARG A 168 9.25 -17.72 12.31
N GLN A 169 8.53 -17.91 13.42
CA GLN A 169 7.64 -19.06 13.59
C GLN A 169 6.47 -19.03 12.62
N LEU A 170 5.84 -17.87 12.44
CA LEU A 170 4.78 -17.67 11.46
C LEU A 170 5.25 -18.03 10.06
N CYS A 171 6.41 -17.50 9.63
CA CYS A 171 6.91 -17.76 8.29
C CYS A 171 7.40 -19.20 8.09
N ALA A 172 7.93 -19.85 9.12
CA ALA A 172 8.35 -21.25 9.05
C ALA A 172 7.16 -22.23 8.96
N ALA A 173 5.98 -21.83 9.45
CA ALA A 173 4.78 -22.65 9.46
C ALA A 173 3.96 -22.54 8.16
N ASP A 174 4.21 -21.52 7.32
CA ASP A 174 3.44 -21.25 6.12
C ASP A 174 4.35 -21.17 4.89
N GLU A 175 4.25 -22.17 4.01
CA GLU A 175 5.02 -22.24 2.76
C GLU A 175 4.68 -21.14 1.75
N LEU A 176 3.55 -20.44 1.93
CA LEU A 176 3.16 -19.29 1.11
C LEU A 176 3.78 -17.98 1.61
N THR A 177 4.68 -18.06 2.59
CA THR A 177 5.42 -16.90 3.09
C THR A 177 6.92 -17.10 2.98
N TRP A 178 7.65 -15.99 2.95
CA TRP A 178 9.11 -15.98 3.00
C TRP A 178 9.59 -15.03 4.10
N PHE A 179 10.79 -15.30 4.61
CA PHE A 179 11.47 -14.48 5.62
C PHE A 179 12.95 -14.38 5.27
N ARG A 180 13.53 -13.18 5.35
CA ARG A 180 14.97 -12.94 5.12
C ARG A 180 15.47 -11.73 5.87
N GLU A 181 16.80 -11.63 6.00
CA GLU A 181 17.45 -10.37 6.34
C GLU A 181 17.22 -9.34 5.22
N GLU A 182 17.17 -8.07 5.62
CA GLU A 182 16.92 -6.95 4.72
C GLU A 182 18.04 -5.92 4.80
N ASN A 183 18.32 -5.27 3.68
CA ASN A 183 19.24 -4.14 3.66
C ASN A 183 18.56 -2.92 4.32
N PRO A 184 19.18 -2.30 5.35
CA PRO A 184 18.59 -1.15 6.05
C PRO A 184 18.25 0.05 5.15
N THR A 185 19.08 0.32 4.14
CA THR A 185 18.85 1.40 3.16
C THR A 185 17.63 1.09 2.31
N ARG A 186 17.53 -0.15 1.79
CA ARG A 186 16.37 -0.57 1.01
C ARG A 186 15.08 -0.49 1.83
N MET A 187 15.09 -0.99 3.06
CA MET A 187 13.94 -0.89 3.96
C MET A 187 13.50 0.56 4.16
N ARG A 188 14.46 1.48 4.41
CA ARG A 188 14.17 2.90 4.55
C ARG A 188 13.47 3.44 3.30
N ASP A 189 14.06 3.22 2.13
CA ASP A 189 13.54 3.75 0.87
C ASP A 189 12.15 3.20 0.54
N GLU A 190 11.96 1.89 0.69
CA GLU A 190 10.68 1.21 0.44
C GLU A 190 9.58 1.73 1.35
N VAL A 191 9.80 1.71 2.66
CA VAL A 191 8.77 2.11 3.63
C VAL A 191 8.48 3.61 3.53
N THR A 192 9.50 4.46 3.38
CA THR A 192 9.31 5.91 3.23
C THR A 192 8.52 6.26 1.96
N ARG A 193 8.80 5.61 0.83
CA ARG A 193 8.08 5.84 -0.43
C ARG A 193 6.58 5.54 -0.29
N HIS A 194 6.25 4.38 0.27
CA HIS A 194 4.87 3.94 0.43
C HIS A 194 4.12 4.73 1.52
N LEU A 195 4.81 5.14 2.60
CA LEU A 195 4.25 6.08 3.58
C LEU A 195 3.92 7.43 2.95
N ALA A 196 4.74 7.95 2.05
CA ALA A 196 4.46 9.23 1.38
C ALA A 196 3.19 9.19 0.52
N VAL A 197 2.85 8.04 -0.07
CA VAL A 197 1.56 7.82 -0.75
C VAL A 197 0.43 7.74 0.28
N THR A 198 0.63 6.96 1.34
CA THR A 198 -0.33 6.77 2.45
C THR A 198 -0.75 8.10 3.08
N ASP A 199 0.21 9.00 3.33
CA ASP A 199 -0.01 10.29 3.97
C ASP A 199 -0.89 11.24 3.11
N ARG A 200 -1.06 10.95 1.81
CA ARG A 200 -1.85 11.73 0.85
C ARG A 200 -3.23 11.15 0.55
N LEU A 201 -3.56 9.97 1.06
CA LEU A 201 -4.86 9.35 0.84
C LEU A 201 -5.98 10.23 1.41
N GLY A 202 -7.18 10.23 0.83
CA GLY A 202 -8.32 10.91 1.46
C GLY A 202 -8.78 10.22 2.75
N GLN A 203 -8.61 8.91 2.82
CA GLN A 203 -8.96 8.08 3.97
C GLN A 203 -7.85 7.07 4.26
N LEU A 204 -7.49 6.92 5.53
CA LEU A 204 -6.49 5.96 5.97
C LEU A 204 -7.01 4.51 5.88
N PRO A 205 -6.13 3.54 5.63
CA PRO A 205 -6.48 2.12 5.63
C PRO A 205 -6.87 1.64 7.03
N GLY A 206 -8.17 1.44 7.29
CA GLY A 206 -8.72 0.74 8.46
C GLY A 206 -8.36 1.31 9.85
N THR A 207 -8.88 0.70 10.92
CA THR A 207 -8.46 0.99 12.30
C THR A 207 -7.18 0.20 12.60
N SER A 208 -6.03 0.85 12.41
CA SER A 208 -4.72 0.24 12.58
C SER A 208 -3.83 1.10 13.49
N SER A 209 -2.69 0.57 13.92
CA SER A 209 -1.69 1.33 14.71
C SER A 209 -1.00 2.43 13.89
N LEU A 210 -1.28 2.49 12.58
CA LEU A 210 -0.70 3.44 11.65
C LEU A 210 -0.69 4.87 12.19
N ALA A 211 -1.86 5.41 12.55
CA ALA A 211 -1.94 6.79 13.03
C ALA A 211 -1.15 6.99 14.33
N THR A 212 -1.34 6.08 15.30
CA THR A 212 -0.70 6.15 16.63
C THR A 212 0.82 6.13 16.55
N ASP A 213 1.40 5.29 15.69
CA ASP A 213 2.84 5.05 15.67
C ASP A 213 3.56 5.79 14.54
N ARG A 214 2.86 6.43 13.60
CA ARG A 214 3.43 7.06 12.39
C ARG A 214 4.62 7.98 12.68
N ALA A 215 4.52 8.82 13.71
CA ALA A 215 5.58 9.76 14.08
C ALA A 215 6.82 9.03 14.59
N LEU A 216 6.65 8.01 15.43
CA LEU A 216 7.75 7.19 15.95
C LEU A 216 8.40 6.37 14.83
N VAL A 217 7.59 5.81 13.92
CA VAL A 217 8.06 5.10 12.73
C VAL A 217 8.92 5.99 11.86
N GLY A 218 8.49 7.22 11.59
CA GLY A 218 9.28 8.21 10.87
C GLY A 218 10.63 8.48 11.55
N ALA A 219 10.63 8.68 12.87
CA ALA A 219 11.85 8.91 13.64
C ALA A 219 12.81 7.70 13.58
N ARG A 220 12.31 6.46 13.59
CA ARG A 220 13.13 5.25 13.46
C ARG A 220 13.67 5.04 12.04
N LEU A 221 12.87 5.31 11.01
CA LEU A 221 13.33 5.26 9.62
C LEU A 221 14.45 6.28 9.36
N ALA A 222 14.42 7.44 10.01
CA ALA A 222 15.46 8.45 9.90
C ALA A 222 16.83 8.00 10.43
N VAL A 223 16.86 7.04 11.37
CA VAL A 223 18.10 6.42 11.91
C VAL A 223 18.73 5.46 10.90
N LEU A 224 17.94 4.84 10.02
CA LEU A 224 18.46 3.95 8.98
C LEU A 224 19.31 4.74 7.96
N PRO A 225 20.35 4.15 7.36
CA PRO A 225 21.16 4.82 6.34
C PRO A 225 20.30 5.22 5.12
N ALA A 226 20.40 6.48 4.69
CA ALA A 226 19.76 6.96 3.46
C ALA A 226 20.51 6.46 2.21
N ALA A 227 19.78 6.19 1.12
CA ALA A 227 20.42 5.95 -0.15
C ALA A 227 21.11 7.23 -0.63
N THR A 228 22.39 7.10 -1.02
CA THR A 228 23.16 8.19 -1.63
C THR A 228 22.84 8.36 -3.11
N THR A 229 22.14 7.41 -3.70
CA THR A 229 21.79 7.39 -5.11
C THR A 229 20.28 7.21 -5.22
N PRO A 230 19.56 8.12 -5.90
CA PRO A 230 18.15 7.93 -6.17
C PRO A 230 17.96 6.57 -6.85
N PRO A 231 16.94 5.77 -6.47
CA PRO A 231 16.65 4.55 -7.21
C PRO A 231 16.42 4.92 -8.68
N PRO A 232 16.87 4.08 -9.63
CA PRO A 232 16.52 4.27 -11.02
C PRO A 232 14.99 4.35 -11.09
N ARG A 233 14.45 5.39 -11.74
CA ARG A 233 13.02 5.42 -12.05
C ARG A 233 12.73 4.18 -12.89
N LEU A 234 11.87 3.30 -12.38
CA LEU A 234 11.22 2.31 -13.22
C LEU A 234 10.48 3.09 -14.30
N PRO A 235 10.51 2.66 -15.57
CA PRO A 235 9.72 3.31 -16.60
C PRO A 235 8.26 3.32 -16.14
N ASP A 236 7.64 4.50 -16.14
CA ASP A 236 6.18 4.63 -15.93
C ASP A 236 5.39 4.04 -17.13
N ASP A 237 6.11 3.65 -18.19
CA ASP A 237 5.54 3.14 -19.42
C ASP A 237 5.13 1.67 -19.28
N PRO A 238 3.96 1.28 -19.83
CA PRO A 238 3.58 -0.13 -19.93
C PRO A 238 4.68 -0.92 -20.66
N LEU A 239 4.75 -2.22 -20.38
CA LEU A 239 5.62 -3.17 -21.08
C LEU A 239 5.67 -2.85 -22.58
N PRO A 240 6.85 -2.59 -23.16
CA PRO A 240 6.96 -2.28 -24.59
C PRO A 240 6.25 -3.34 -25.43
N ASP A 241 5.56 -2.94 -26.50
CA ASP A 241 4.73 -3.85 -27.32
C ASP A 241 5.49 -5.10 -27.78
N ALA A 242 6.78 -4.96 -28.07
CA ALA A 242 7.65 -6.07 -28.45
C ALA A 242 7.85 -7.08 -27.31
N GLU A 243 7.97 -6.62 -26.07
CA GLU A 243 8.10 -7.48 -24.89
C GLU A 243 6.77 -8.14 -24.54
N ARG A 244 5.67 -7.40 -24.63
CA ARG A 244 4.29 -7.91 -24.53
C ARG A 244 4.06 -9.05 -25.52
N ALA A 245 4.34 -8.83 -26.80
CA ALA A 245 4.20 -9.84 -27.84
C ALA A 245 5.14 -11.05 -27.64
N ALA A 246 6.35 -10.82 -27.10
CA ALA A 246 7.26 -11.91 -26.77
C ALA A 246 6.74 -12.77 -25.61
N GLU A 247 6.16 -12.17 -24.58
CA GLU A 247 5.63 -12.91 -23.43
C GLU A 247 4.36 -13.67 -23.80
N ILE A 248 3.46 -13.10 -24.60
CA ILE A 248 2.29 -13.81 -25.14
C ILE A 248 2.73 -15.05 -25.92
N ARG A 249 3.73 -14.93 -26.80
CA ARG A 249 4.25 -16.09 -27.55
C ARG A 249 4.86 -17.16 -26.64
N ARG A 250 5.57 -16.75 -25.57
CA ARG A 250 6.11 -17.71 -24.59
C ARG A 250 5.01 -18.43 -23.83
N PHE A 251 3.95 -17.70 -23.44
CA PHE A 251 2.78 -18.27 -22.79
C PHE A 251 2.06 -19.27 -23.70
N LEU A 252 1.77 -18.90 -24.95
CA LEU A 252 1.07 -19.79 -25.89
C LEU A 252 1.86 -21.06 -26.24
N ALA A 253 3.19 -21.00 -26.17
CA ALA A 253 4.05 -22.18 -26.31
C ALA A 253 4.18 -23.02 -25.01
N ALA A 254 3.55 -22.60 -23.91
CA ALA A 254 3.72 -23.22 -22.61
C ALA A 254 2.71 -24.37 -22.36
N PRO A 255 3.05 -25.34 -21.49
CA PRO A 255 2.15 -26.43 -21.10
C PRO A 255 0.80 -25.99 -20.53
N GLU A 256 0.70 -24.81 -19.91
CA GLU A 256 -0.56 -24.28 -19.38
C GLU A 256 -1.52 -23.88 -20.48
N ALA A 257 -1.03 -23.18 -21.51
CA ALA A 257 -1.83 -22.82 -22.68
C ALA A 257 -2.31 -24.07 -23.41
N ALA A 258 -1.42 -25.06 -23.60
CA ALA A 258 -1.77 -26.34 -24.21
C ALA A 258 -2.83 -27.12 -23.41
N ARG A 259 -2.70 -27.19 -22.08
CA ARG A 259 -3.70 -27.83 -21.20
C ARG A 259 -5.06 -27.15 -21.26
N ALA A 260 -5.09 -25.84 -21.47
CA ALA A 260 -6.32 -25.07 -21.62
C ALA A 260 -6.84 -25.05 -23.08
N GLY A 261 -6.13 -25.67 -24.03
CA GLY A 261 -6.44 -25.67 -25.45
C GLY A 261 -6.31 -24.30 -26.13
N LEU A 262 -5.51 -23.39 -25.55
CA LEU A 262 -5.33 -22.02 -26.03
C LEU A 262 -4.27 -21.91 -27.14
N ASP A 263 -3.37 -22.89 -27.24
CA ASP A 263 -2.34 -23.00 -28.28
C ASP A 263 -2.89 -23.37 -29.66
N ALA A 264 -4.07 -23.99 -29.69
CA ALA A 264 -4.76 -24.43 -30.89
C ALA A 264 -5.91 -23.51 -31.33
N VAL A 265 -6.17 -22.41 -30.60
CA VAL A 265 -7.20 -21.43 -30.96
C VAL A 265 -6.81 -20.73 -32.26
N ASP A 266 -7.73 -20.69 -33.22
CA ASP A 266 -7.55 -20.07 -34.53
C ASP A 266 -8.82 -19.31 -34.99
N GLY A 267 -8.80 -18.79 -36.22
CA GLY A 267 -9.96 -18.15 -36.82
C GLY A 267 -10.48 -16.94 -36.05
N ALA A 268 -11.79 -16.90 -35.82
CA ALA A 268 -12.46 -15.78 -35.13
C ALA A 268 -12.13 -15.72 -33.62
N GLU A 269 -11.96 -16.87 -32.97
CA GLU A 269 -11.65 -16.96 -31.53
C GLU A 269 -10.24 -16.44 -31.20
N LEU A 270 -9.34 -16.38 -32.18
CA LEU A 270 -7.99 -15.87 -32.00
C LEU A 270 -7.96 -14.38 -31.59
N ALA A 271 -8.93 -13.59 -32.07
CA ALA A 271 -9.07 -12.19 -31.70
C ALA A 271 -9.43 -12.06 -30.22
N SER A 272 -10.45 -12.78 -29.75
CA SER A 272 -10.85 -12.84 -28.33
C SER A 272 -9.74 -13.32 -27.42
N LEU A 273 -8.93 -14.31 -27.86
CA LEU A 273 -7.78 -14.77 -27.09
C LEU A 273 -6.75 -13.65 -26.88
N HIS A 274 -6.37 -12.96 -27.96
CA HIS A 274 -5.42 -11.85 -27.87
C HIS A 274 -5.97 -10.67 -27.08
N PHE A 275 -7.27 -10.38 -27.22
CA PHE A 275 -7.95 -9.36 -26.44
C PHE A 275 -7.92 -9.71 -24.94
N CYS A 276 -8.32 -10.92 -24.55
CA CYS A 276 -8.26 -11.40 -23.17
C CYS A 276 -6.85 -11.31 -22.59
N LEU A 277 -5.82 -11.74 -23.33
CA LEU A 277 -4.42 -11.63 -22.90
C LEU A 277 -3.97 -10.16 -22.77
N GLY A 278 -4.43 -9.30 -23.66
CA GLY A 278 -4.24 -7.85 -23.57
C GLY A 278 -4.77 -7.30 -22.26
N LEU A 279 -6.00 -7.65 -21.88
CA LEU A 279 -6.64 -7.22 -20.63
C LEU A 279 -5.85 -7.65 -19.39
N LEU A 280 -5.30 -8.87 -19.36
CA LEU A 280 -4.46 -9.33 -18.25
C LEU A 280 -3.21 -8.46 -18.08
N LEU A 281 -2.53 -8.17 -19.19
CA LEU A 281 -1.30 -7.38 -19.18
C LEU A 281 -1.57 -5.90 -18.88
N ASP A 282 -2.70 -5.36 -19.37
CA ASP A 282 -3.14 -4.00 -19.07
C ASP A 282 -3.50 -3.84 -17.59
N HIS A 283 -4.15 -4.84 -17.00
CA HIS A 283 -4.42 -4.84 -15.57
C HIS A 283 -3.11 -4.86 -14.77
N ALA A 284 -2.17 -5.74 -15.11
CA ALA A 284 -0.88 -5.82 -14.43
C ALA A 284 -0.06 -4.52 -14.54
N ALA A 285 -0.19 -3.80 -15.65
CA ALA A 285 0.46 -2.50 -15.86
C ALA A 285 -0.14 -1.37 -15.00
N THR A 286 -1.27 -1.58 -14.32
CA THR A 286 -1.85 -0.56 -13.42
C THR A 286 -1.19 -0.48 -12.05
N PHE A 287 -0.35 -1.45 -11.69
CA PHE A 287 0.34 -1.45 -10.40
C PHE A 287 1.62 -0.61 -10.42
N PRO A 288 2.00 0.04 -9.31
CA PRO A 288 3.22 0.86 -9.23
C PRO A 288 4.51 0.10 -9.58
N ASP A 289 4.59 -1.17 -9.16
CA ASP A 289 5.68 -2.10 -9.51
C ASP A 289 5.14 -3.13 -10.51
N ALA A 290 4.80 -2.67 -11.72
CA ALA A 290 4.18 -3.49 -12.76
C ALA A 290 5.02 -4.74 -13.09
N ASP A 291 4.46 -5.92 -12.78
CA ASP A 291 5.01 -7.23 -13.15
C ASP A 291 3.87 -8.08 -13.77
N PRO A 292 3.95 -8.41 -15.07
CA PRO A 292 2.90 -9.16 -15.76
C PRO A 292 2.74 -10.59 -15.22
N LEU A 293 3.72 -11.08 -14.46
CA LEU A 293 3.73 -12.40 -13.85
C LEU A 293 3.31 -12.36 -12.37
N ARG A 294 3.04 -11.20 -11.78
CA ARG A 294 2.60 -11.06 -10.39
C ARG A 294 1.09 -11.27 -10.27
N TRP A 295 0.69 -12.54 -10.27
CA TRP A 295 -0.70 -12.95 -10.06
C TRP A 295 -0.86 -13.69 -8.74
N SER A 296 -1.94 -13.37 -8.04
CA SER A 296 -2.36 -13.95 -6.77
C SER A 296 -3.90 -14.11 -6.76
N PRO A 297 -4.48 -14.79 -5.76
CA PRO A 297 -5.93 -14.78 -5.56
C PRO A 297 -6.51 -13.36 -5.48
N THR A 298 -5.83 -12.44 -4.79
CA THR A 298 -6.28 -11.06 -4.64
C THR A 298 -6.21 -10.29 -5.95
N VAL A 299 -5.10 -10.38 -6.69
CA VAL A 299 -4.97 -9.72 -8.00
C VAL A 299 -5.98 -10.27 -9.01
N ALA A 300 -6.22 -11.60 -9.02
CA ALA A 300 -7.26 -12.20 -9.84
C ALA A 300 -8.67 -11.67 -9.52
N GLY A 301 -8.97 -11.44 -8.24
CA GLY A 301 -10.22 -10.83 -7.82
C GLY A 301 -10.35 -9.35 -8.20
N LEU A 302 -9.28 -8.56 -8.02
CA LEU A 302 -9.24 -7.17 -8.50
C LEU A 302 -9.49 -7.08 -10.01
N PHE A 303 -8.96 -8.04 -10.76
CA PHE A 303 -9.17 -8.14 -12.20
C PHE A 303 -10.61 -8.54 -12.55
N LEU A 304 -11.03 -9.74 -12.14
CA LEU A 304 -12.30 -10.35 -12.57
C LEU A 304 -13.53 -9.64 -12.00
N LEU A 305 -13.47 -9.15 -10.77
CA LEU A 305 -14.67 -8.65 -10.07
C LEU A 305 -14.80 -7.13 -10.13
N ASP A 306 -13.81 -6.40 -10.63
CA ASP A 306 -13.86 -4.94 -10.67
C ASP A 306 -13.21 -4.33 -11.91
N TRP A 307 -11.90 -4.50 -12.12
CA TRP A 307 -11.15 -3.77 -13.15
C TRP A 307 -11.71 -4.02 -14.55
N VAL A 308 -11.96 -5.27 -14.92
CA VAL A 308 -12.39 -5.63 -16.28
C VAL A 308 -13.73 -4.99 -16.64
N HIS A 309 -14.67 -4.96 -15.69
CA HIS A 309 -15.98 -4.36 -15.91
C HIS A 309 -15.94 -2.84 -16.06
N ARG A 310 -14.96 -2.17 -15.44
CA ARG A 310 -14.79 -0.72 -15.53
C ARG A 310 -13.99 -0.27 -16.75
N ARG A 311 -13.17 -1.16 -17.33
CA ARG A 311 -12.16 -0.82 -18.33
C ARG A 311 -12.38 -1.45 -19.69
N ALA A 312 -13.13 -2.53 -19.78
CA ALA A 312 -13.39 -3.24 -21.03
C ALA A 312 -14.89 -3.49 -21.25
N VAL A 313 -15.32 -3.46 -22.50
CA VAL A 313 -16.58 -4.05 -22.93
C VAL A 313 -16.24 -5.43 -23.48
N LEU A 314 -16.82 -6.46 -22.89
CA LEU A 314 -16.64 -7.84 -23.34
C LEU A 314 -17.85 -8.23 -24.19
N ASP A 315 -17.63 -8.85 -25.33
CA ASP A 315 -18.71 -9.60 -25.98
C ASP A 315 -18.94 -10.96 -25.26
N MET A 316 -19.84 -11.78 -25.81
CA MET A 316 -20.16 -13.07 -25.20
C MET A 316 -18.99 -14.06 -25.29
N ASP A 317 -18.23 -14.02 -26.37
CA ASP A 317 -17.12 -14.94 -26.63
C ASP A 317 -15.92 -14.58 -25.75
N ASP A 318 -15.61 -13.28 -25.62
CA ASP A 318 -14.62 -12.74 -24.69
C ASP A 318 -14.96 -13.12 -23.24
N ALA A 319 -16.21 -12.90 -22.82
CA ALA A 319 -16.66 -13.21 -21.46
C ALA A 319 -16.59 -14.71 -21.17
N ALA A 320 -16.92 -15.56 -22.14
CA ALA A 320 -16.80 -17.01 -22.00
C ALA A 320 -15.33 -17.47 -21.96
N MET A 321 -14.44 -16.80 -22.71
CA MET A 321 -13.03 -17.17 -22.83
C MET A 321 -12.17 -16.69 -21.66
N LEU A 322 -12.47 -15.51 -21.10
CA LEU A 322 -11.60 -14.80 -20.16
C LEU A 322 -11.22 -15.61 -18.91
N PRO A 323 -12.15 -16.31 -18.21
CA PRO A 323 -11.77 -17.12 -17.04
C PRO A 323 -10.79 -18.25 -17.38
N ARG A 324 -10.95 -18.89 -18.54
CA ARG A 324 -10.05 -19.95 -19.01
C ARG A 324 -8.65 -19.40 -19.29
N VAL A 325 -8.57 -18.24 -19.94
CA VAL A 325 -7.30 -17.55 -20.24
C VAL A 325 -6.60 -17.14 -18.95
N LEU A 326 -7.33 -16.56 -17.99
CA LEU A 326 -6.78 -16.15 -16.69
C LEU A 326 -6.22 -17.34 -15.90
N ARG A 327 -6.95 -18.45 -15.79
CA ARG A 327 -6.47 -19.66 -15.08
C ARG A 327 -5.18 -20.20 -15.70
N ALA A 328 -5.12 -20.30 -17.03
CA ALA A 328 -3.92 -20.74 -17.72
C ALA A 328 -2.74 -19.77 -17.53
N TRP A 329 -2.99 -18.46 -17.64
CA TRP A 329 -1.98 -17.42 -17.46
C TRP A 329 -1.41 -17.40 -16.05
N THR A 330 -2.26 -17.44 -15.02
CA THR A 330 -1.82 -17.44 -13.62
C THR A 330 -1.00 -18.69 -13.28
N GLY A 331 -1.37 -19.87 -13.80
CA GLY A 331 -0.54 -21.07 -13.71
C GLY A 331 0.83 -20.91 -14.38
N TYR A 332 0.87 -20.28 -15.56
CA TYR A 332 2.11 -20.00 -16.29
C TYR A 332 3.00 -19.04 -15.49
N ALA A 333 2.41 -17.96 -14.98
CA ALA A 333 3.06 -16.95 -14.17
C ALA A 333 3.64 -17.53 -12.88
N ALA A 334 2.86 -18.35 -12.16
CA ALA A 334 3.32 -19.05 -10.96
C ALA A 334 4.55 -19.92 -11.23
N ARG A 335 4.56 -20.71 -12.32
CA ARG A 335 5.74 -21.51 -12.69
C ARG A 335 6.93 -20.63 -13.07
N ARG A 336 6.71 -19.57 -13.86
CA ARG A 336 7.78 -18.65 -14.31
C ARG A 336 8.46 -17.95 -13.14
N ARG A 337 7.71 -17.63 -12.09
CA ARG A 337 8.23 -17.04 -10.85
C ARG A 337 8.74 -18.07 -9.84
N GLY A 338 8.62 -19.37 -10.14
CA GLY A 338 9.08 -20.45 -9.27
C GLY A 338 8.29 -20.57 -7.97
N LEU A 339 7.00 -20.22 -7.99
CA LEU A 339 6.14 -20.30 -6.81
C LEU A 339 5.90 -21.76 -6.39
N PRO A 340 5.64 -22.01 -5.09
CA PRO A 340 5.19 -23.33 -4.62
C PRO A 340 3.93 -23.80 -5.36
N ALA A 341 3.78 -25.11 -5.53
CA ALA A 341 2.63 -25.68 -6.24
C ALA A 341 1.29 -25.31 -5.58
N SER A 342 1.25 -25.25 -4.25
CA SER A 342 0.08 -24.82 -3.47
C SER A 342 -0.34 -23.38 -3.78
N ALA A 343 0.61 -22.49 -4.09
CA ALA A 343 0.31 -21.11 -4.47
C ALA A 343 -0.45 -21.07 -5.81
N GLY A 344 0.02 -21.87 -6.79
CA GLY A 344 -0.64 -22.04 -8.08
C GLY A 344 -2.03 -22.66 -7.94
N THR A 345 -2.17 -23.73 -7.16
CA THR A 345 -3.46 -24.39 -6.90
C THR A 345 -4.44 -23.47 -6.17
N GLY A 346 -3.97 -22.71 -5.17
CA GLY A 346 -4.80 -21.76 -4.44
C GLY A 346 -5.31 -20.63 -5.32
N THR A 347 -4.48 -20.13 -6.24
CA THR A 347 -4.89 -19.11 -7.21
C THR A 347 -5.92 -19.65 -8.20
N ASP A 348 -5.71 -20.86 -8.73
CA ASP A 348 -6.65 -21.51 -9.64
C ASP A 348 -8.02 -21.75 -8.99
N ALA A 349 -8.03 -22.26 -7.76
CA ALA A 349 -9.25 -22.49 -6.99
C ALA A 349 -9.99 -21.18 -6.70
N ALA A 350 -9.28 -20.13 -6.28
CA ALA A 350 -9.89 -18.83 -6.04
C ALA A 350 -10.53 -18.24 -7.32
N ILE A 351 -9.85 -18.37 -8.47
CA ILE A 351 -10.42 -17.94 -9.75
C ILE A 351 -11.72 -18.69 -10.05
N GLU A 352 -11.72 -20.02 -9.88
CA GLU A 352 -12.91 -20.85 -10.10
C GLU A 352 -14.09 -20.42 -9.22
N GLU A 353 -13.85 -20.12 -7.95
CA GLU A 353 -14.86 -19.61 -7.01
C GLU A 353 -15.40 -18.22 -7.42
N MET A 354 -14.60 -17.39 -8.08
CA MET A 354 -14.97 -16.05 -8.54
C MET A 354 -15.78 -16.04 -9.85
N VAL A 355 -15.72 -17.10 -10.67
CA VAL A 355 -16.37 -17.16 -11.99
C VAL A 355 -17.89 -16.88 -11.92
N PRO A 356 -18.68 -17.46 -11.00
CA PRO A 356 -20.12 -17.19 -10.94
C PRO A 356 -20.44 -15.71 -10.71
N GLU A 357 -19.66 -15.03 -9.87
CA GLU A 357 -19.84 -13.61 -9.60
C GLU A 357 -19.41 -12.75 -10.80
N PHE A 358 -18.30 -13.10 -11.47
CA PHE A 358 -17.91 -12.47 -12.73
C PHE A 358 -19.03 -12.54 -13.78
N VAL A 359 -19.64 -13.72 -13.97
CA VAL A 359 -20.76 -13.91 -14.90
C VAL A 359 -21.97 -13.03 -14.52
N ARG A 360 -22.29 -12.95 -13.22
CA ARG A 360 -23.36 -12.09 -12.72
C ARG A 360 -23.07 -10.61 -12.99
N LEU A 361 -21.86 -10.14 -12.70
CA LEU A 361 -21.44 -8.75 -12.91
C LEU A 361 -21.41 -8.39 -14.40
N TYR A 362 -20.93 -9.30 -15.25
CA TYR A 362 -21.00 -9.16 -16.70
C TYR A 362 -22.44 -8.98 -17.19
N ALA A 363 -23.35 -9.86 -16.77
CA ALA A 363 -24.75 -9.87 -17.21
C ALA A 363 -25.55 -8.67 -16.68
N THR A 364 -25.30 -8.22 -15.45
CA THR A 364 -26.01 -7.09 -14.83
C THR A 364 -25.45 -5.73 -15.22
N GLY A 365 -24.17 -5.66 -15.58
CA GLY A 365 -23.48 -4.40 -15.84
C GLY A 365 -23.29 -3.50 -14.61
N GLU A 366 -23.54 -4.02 -13.40
CA GLU A 366 -23.55 -3.25 -12.14
C GLU A 366 -22.24 -2.49 -11.87
N ARG A 367 -21.11 -3.04 -12.34
CA ARG A 367 -19.76 -2.49 -12.14
C ARG A 367 -19.23 -1.70 -13.34
N ARG A 368 -20.03 -1.51 -14.40
CA ARG A 368 -19.59 -0.75 -15.58
C ARG A 368 -19.34 0.70 -15.22
N SER A 369 -18.25 1.26 -15.76
CA SER A 369 -18.07 2.71 -15.74
C SER A 369 -19.10 3.37 -16.67
N PRO A 370 -19.43 4.68 -16.50
CA PRO A 370 -20.35 5.36 -17.42
C PRO A 370 -19.92 5.27 -18.89
N ALA A 371 -18.61 5.38 -19.15
CA ALA A 371 -18.05 5.24 -20.50
C ALA A 371 -18.24 3.80 -21.03
N THR A 372 -17.92 2.79 -20.23
CA THR A 372 -18.10 1.37 -20.60
C THR A 372 -19.58 1.04 -20.82
N ALA A 373 -20.49 1.61 -20.02
CA ALA A 373 -21.93 1.44 -20.20
C ALA A 373 -22.42 2.03 -21.52
N ALA A 374 -21.93 3.22 -21.89
CA ALA A 374 -22.26 3.85 -23.17
C ALA A 374 -21.78 3.02 -24.37
N VAL A 375 -20.53 2.52 -24.34
CA VAL A 375 -19.99 1.65 -25.41
C VAL A 375 -20.75 0.32 -25.47
N ALA A 376 -21.08 -0.29 -24.33
CA ALA A 376 -21.87 -1.52 -24.32
C ALA A 376 -23.28 -1.30 -24.91
N GLN A 377 -23.88 -0.12 -24.69
CA GLN A 377 -25.17 0.22 -25.31
C GLN A 377 -25.05 0.42 -26.82
N LEU A 378 -23.98 1.08 -27.31
CA LEU A 378 -23.68 1.19 -28.73
C LEU A 378 -23.61 -0.18 -29.41
N MET A 379 -22.85 -1.10 -28.81
CA MET A 379 -22.72 -2.47 -29.32
C MET A 379 -24.05 -3.24 -29.27
N ALA A 380 -24.85 -3.06 -28.20
CA ALA A 380 -26.19 -3.66 -28.10
C ALA A 380 -27.16 -3.13 -29.17
N ASP A 381 -26.98 -1.88 -29.61
CA ASP A 381 -27.72 -1.27 -30.71
C ASP A 381 -27.19 -1.70 -32.10
N GLY A 382 -26.17 -2.58 -32.14
CA GLY A 382 -25.58 -3.10 -33.37
C GLY A 382 -24.59 -2.15 -34.04
N VAL A 383 -24.09 -1.15 -33.31
CA VAL A 383 -23.09 -0.19 -33.79
C VAL A 383 -21.71 -0.68 -33.45
N ASP A 384 -20.86 -0.79 -34.46
CA ASP A 384 -19.44 -1.03 -34.28
C ASP A 384 -18.76 0.29 -33.82
N PRO A 385 -18.23 0.37 -32.59
CA PRO A 385 -17.59 1.58 -32.09
C PRO A 385 -16.29 1.92 -32.84
N ASP A 386 -15.69 0.96 -33.56
CA ASP A 386 -14.48 1.17 -34.37
C ASP A 386 -14.79 1.59 -35.81
N ASP A 387 -16.08 1.70 -36.19
CA ASP A 387 -16.55 2.27 -37.46
C ASP A 387 -17.06 3.70 -37.24
N PRO A 388 -16.26 4.73 -37.61
CA PRO A 388 -16.64 6.13 -37.43
C PRO A 388 -17.96 6.50 -38.13
N ALA A 389 -18.29 5.86 -39.25
CA ALA A 389 -19.51 6.15 -40.00
C ALA A 389 -20.75 5.57 -39.30
N ALA A 390 -20.64 4.38 -38.70
CA ALA A 390 -21.71 3.78 -37.91
C ALA A 390 -21.95 4.57 -36.61
N LEU A 391 -20.87 5.03 -35.98
CA LEU A 391 -20.94 5.86 -34.77
C LEU A 391 -21.61 7.22 -35.03
N ASP A 392 -21.19 7.93 -36.08
CA ASP A 392 -21.79 9.22 -36.48
C ASP A 392 -23.27 9.07 -36.83
N ALA A 393 -23.65 8.01 -37.54
CA ALA A 393 -25.05 7.73 -37.88
C ALA A 393 -25.92 7.46 -36.64
N TRP A 394 -25.38 6.77 -35.63
CA TRP A 394 -26.08 6.52 -34.37
C TRP A 394 -26.21 7.78 -33.52
N ILE A 395 -25.14 8.60 -33.43
CA ILE A 395 -25.17 9.89 -32.73
C ILE A 395 -26.23 10.81 -33.34
N ASP A 396 -26.32 10.84 -34.68
CA ASP A 396 -27.32 11.63 -35.40
C ASP A 396 -28.75 11.12 -35.18
N ALA A 397 -28.94 9.80 -35.11
CA ALA A 397 -30.24 9.17 -34.85
C ALA A 397 -30.71 9.35 -33.40
N ASN A 398 -29.79 9.38 -32.43
CA ASN A 398 -30.09 9.47 -31.00
C ASN A 398 -29.88 10.86 -30.39
N ARG A 399 -29.61 11.87 -31.23
CA ARG A 399 -29.38 13.27 -30.83
C ARG A 399 -30.47 13.85 -29.92
N HIS A 400 -31.72 13.44 -30.10
CA HIS A 400 -32.85 13.89 -29.28
C HIS A 400 -32.90 13.27 -27.88
N ARG A 401 -32.37 12.05 -27.69
CA ARG A 401 -32.26 11.40 -26.37
C ARG A 401 -31.09 11.94 -25.55
N LEU A 402 -29.99 12.28 -26.21
CA LEU A 402 -28.80 12.84 -25.55
C LEU A 402 -29.00 14.28 -25.04
N ALA A 403 -30.00 15.00 -25.55
CA ALA A 403 -30.30 16.38 -25.17
C ALA A 403 -31.19 16.51 -23.91
N ASP A 404 -31.87 15.43 -23.51
CA ASP A 404 -32.81 15.42 -22.37
C ASP A 404 -32.16 14.93 -21.04
N ASP A 405 -30.94 14.39 -21.07
CA ASP A 405 -30.18 13.90 -19.90
C ASP A 405 -29.02 14.85 -19.48
N GLY A 406 -29.07 16.12 -19.89
CA GLY A 406 -28.04 17.15 -19.60
C GLY A 406 -28.21 17.91 -18.28
#